data_AF-A0AAP2DY03-F1
#
_entry.id   AF-A0AAP2DY03-F1
#
_cell.length_a   1.000
_cell.length_b   1.000
_cell.length_c   1.000
_cell.angle_alpha   90.00
_cell.angle_beta   90.00
_cell.angle_gamma   90.00
#
_symmetry.space_group_name_H-M   'P 1'
#
loop_
_entity.id
_entity.type
_entity.pdbx_description
1 polymer ?
#
loop_
_entity_poly.entity_id
_entity_poly.type
_entity_poly.pdbx_seq_one_letter_code
_entity_poly.pdbx_strand_id
1 'polypeptide(L)'
;MSYDLMVFTKESAPKSRAQFMQWYEEQTTWVENHGNVGLAHVSRSLRGWLSEMVKVFPAANGPFAHAMYNNLADYSIGKDIIYVSFSEAAAKAAYTTALALAGKYEVGFFDVSTENAAILFPEKGRLLALAARKKDTAPRKGWLGVGWLSPARTR
;
A
#
# COMPACT_ATOMS: atom_id res chain seq x y z
N MET A 1 8.83 5.35 17.94
CA MET A 1 8.89 5.49 16.46
C MET A 1 7.54 6.03 15.98
N SER A 2 7.40 6.59 14.78
CA SER A 2 6.06 6.78 14.19
C SER A 2 5.45 5.43 13.81
N TYR A 3 4.12 5.38 13.71
CA TYR A 3 3.40 4.29 13.05
C TYR A 3 2.71 4.85 11.81
N ASP A 4 3.03 4.28 10.65
CA ASP A 4 2.75 4.85 9.35
C ASP A 4 1.87 3.91 8.52
N LEU A 5 0.84 4.49 7.91
CA LEU A 5 -0.12 3.78 7.07
C LEU A 5 -0.29 4.53 5.74
N MET A 6 -0.66 3.78 4.70
CA MET A 6 -1.08 4.36 3.42
C MET A 6 -2.39 3.75 2.95
N VAL A 7 -3.29 4.58 2.45
CA VAL A 7 -4.44 4.17 1.64
C VAL A 7 -4.32 4.69 0.22
N PHE A 8 -4.87 3.96 -0.74
CA PHE A 8 -4.67 4.26 -2.16
C PHE A 8 -5.87 3.95 -3.06
N THR A 9 -5.96 4.59 -4.21
CA THR A 9 -6.94 4.28 -5.27
C THR A 9 -6.63 2.92 -5.91
N LYS A 10 -7.60 2.01 -5.91
CA LYS A 10 -7.39 0.63 -6.37
C LYS A 10 -7.10 0.53 -7.87
N GLU A 11 -7.57 1.50 -8.65
CA GLU A 11 -7.38 1.58 -10.10
C GLU A 11 -5.96 2.00 -10.49
N SER A 12 -5.33 2.85 -9.67
CA SER A 12 -4.00 3.39 -9.94
C SER A 12 -2.86 2.50 -9.45
N ALA A 13 -3.11 1.70 -8.40
CA ALA A 13 -2.07 0.89 -7.76
C ALA A 13 -1.73 -0.40 -8.55
N PRO A 14 -0.43 -0.69 -8.79
CA PRO A 14 0.01 -1.91 -9.46
C PRO A 14 -0.40 -3.20 -8.74
N LYS A 15 -0.65 -4.25 -9.51
CA LYS A 15 -1.08 -5.57 -9.01
C LYS A 15 0.07 -6.57 -8.82
N SER A 16 1.29 -6.09 -8.68
CA SER A 16 2.43 -6.91 -8.27
C SER A 16 3.23 -6.21 -7.18
N ARG A 17 3.78 -6.96 -6.22
CA ARG A 17 4.51 -6.37 -5.10
C ARG A 17 5.68 -5.50 -5.56
N ALA A 18 6.48 -6.00 -6.51
CA ALA A 18 7.64 -5.26 -7.01
C ALA A 18 7.25 -3.92 -7.63
N GLN A 19 6.25 -3.91 -8.52
CA GLN A 19 5.77 -2.68 -9.14
C GLN A 19 5.06 -1.77 -8.14
N PHE A 20 4.33 -2.34 -7.17
CA PHE A 20 3.68 -1.55 -6.13
C PHE A 20 4.71 -0.84 -5.24
N MET A 21 5.80 -1.51 -4.86
CA MET A 21 6.85 -0.87 -4.05
C MET A 21 7.56 0.24 -4.83
N GLN A 22 7.84 0.04 -6.12
CA GLN A 22 8.38 1.10 -6.97
C GLN A 22 7.41 2.29 -7.06
N TRP A 23 6.12 2.02 -7.29
CA TRP A 23 5.08 3.05 -7.35
C TRP A 23 4.93 3.77 -5.99
N TYR A 24 4.97 3.04 -4.88
CA TYR A 24 4.96 3.61 -3.53
C TYR A 24 6.14 4.57 -3.30
N GLU A 25 7.35 4.18 -3.68
CA GLU A 25 8.53 5.05 -3.60
C GLU A 25 8.31 6.33 -4.42
N GLU A 26 7.82 6.21 -5.66
CA GLU A 26 7.49 7.37 -6.51
C GLU A 26 6.45 8.30 -5.86
N GLN A 27 5.36 7.74 -5.30
CA GLN A 27 4.32 8.54 -4.63
C GLN A 27 4.83 9.24 -3.36
N THR A 28 5.81 8.64 -2.68
CA THR A 28 6.38 9.14 -1.41
C THR A 28 7.71 9.87 -1.60
N THR A 29 8.13 10.14 -2.84
CA THR A 29 9.32 10.97 -3.10
C THR A 29 9.04 12.47 -2.87
N TRP A 30 7.75 12.85 -2.69
CA TRP A 30 7.31 14.20 -2.30
C TRP A 30 7.91 15.34 -3.15
N VAL A 31 8.14 15.09 -4.45
CA VAL A 31 8.67 16.11 -5.39
C VAL A 31 7.64 17.21 -5.67
N GLU A 32 6.37 16.96 -5.35
CA GLU A 32 5.31 17.95 -5.43
C GLU A 32 5.22 18.74 -4.12
N ASN A 33 5.27 20.07 -4.23
CA ASN A 33 5.11 21.04 -3.16
C ASN A 33 3.67 20.96 -2.60
N HIS A 34 3.37 19.93 -1.82
CA HIS A 34 2.03 19.59 -1.35
C HIS A 34 1.61 20.35 -0.10
N GLY A 35 2.01 21.61 0.00
CA GLY A 35 1.36 22.55 0.92
C GLY A 35 -0.12 22.76 0.57
N ASN A 36 -0.56 22.46 -0.66
CA ASN A 36 -1.93 22.68 -1.11
C ASN A 36 -2.36 21.77 -2.29
N VAL A 37 -2.38 20.44 -2.15
CA VAL A 37 -3.26 19.67 -3.06
C VAL A 37 -4.67 19.88 -2.58
N GLY A 38 -5.38 20.80 -3.26
CA GLY A 38 -6.81 20.97 -3.03
C GLY A 38 -7.50 19.62 -3.17
N LEU A 39 -8.37 19.29 -2.22
CA LEU A 39 -9.20 18.07 -2.17
C LEU A 39 -9.92 17.75 -3.50
N ALA A 40 -10.00 18.71 -4.43
CA ALA A 40 -10.53 18.56 -5.77
C ALA A 40 -9.84 17.46 -6.61
N HIS A 41 -8.55 17.19 -6.39
CA HIS A 41 -7.81 16.17 -7.15
C HIS A 41 -7.82 14.78 -6.51
N VAL A 42 -8.37 14.68 -5.29
CA VAL A 42 -8.47 13.43 -4.53
C VAL A 42 -9.76 12.70 -4.91
N SER A 43 -9.65 11.41 -5.19
CA SER A 43 -10.81 10.58 -5.53
C SER A 43 -11.92 10.66 -4.46
N ARG A 44 -13.17 10.46 -4.87
CA ARG A 44 -14.32 10.52 -3.93
C ARG A 44 -14.16 9.52 -2.78
N SER A 45 -13.64 8.33 -3.07
CA SER A 45 -13.39 7.29 -2.09
C SER A 45 -12.33 7.70 -1.06
N LEU A 46 -11.20 8.22 -1.50
CA LEU A 46 -10.14 8.72 -0.60
C LEU A 46 -10.63 9.90 0.26
N ARG A 47 -11.41 10.82 -0.32
CA ARG A 47 -12.04 11.90 0.46
C ARG A 47 -13.01 11.39 1.51
N GLY A 48 -13.80 10.38 1.17
CA GLY A 48 -14.71 9.72 2.11
C GLY A 48 -13.93 9.13 3.29
N TRP A 49 -12.89 8.35 2.98
CA TRP A 49 -12.00 7.77 3.98
C TRP A 49 -11.37 8.84 4.88
N LEU A 50 -10.80 9.89 4.28
CA LEU A 50 -10.16 10.99 5.02
C LEU A 50 -11.15 11.67 5.97
N SER A 51 -12.37 11.97 5.49
CA SER A 51 -13.37 12.70 6.27
C SER A 51 -13.83 11.97 7.54
N GLU A 52 -13.71 10.64 7.59
CA GLU A 52 -13.99 9.86 8.78
C GLU A 52 -12.73 9.62 9.62
N MET A 53 -11.57 9.43 8.99
CA MET A 53 -10.31 9.26 9.70
C MET A 53 -9.96 10.49 10.53
N VAL A 54 -10.11 11.71 9.99
CA VAL A 54 -9.81 12.96 10.71
C VAL A 54 -10.73 13.23 11.90
N LYS A 55 -11.91 12.57 11.99
CA LYS A 55 -12.78 12.65 13.17
C LYS A 55 -12.26 11.83 14.33
N VAL A 56 -11.55 10.73 14.02
CA VAL A 56 -10.95 9.85 15.02
C VAL A 56 -9.54 10.32 15.36
N PHE A 57 -8.75 10.70 14.36
CA PHE A 57 -7.37 11.18 14.48
C PHE A 57 -7.24 12.54 13.78
N PRO A 58 -7.50 13.65 14.50
CA PRO A 58 -7.45 14.99 13.92
C PRO A 58 -6.08 15.27 13.29
N ALA A 59 -6.07 16.06 12.22
CA ALA A 59 -4.82 16.38 11.55
C ALA A 59 -3.96 17.29 12.44
N ALA A 60 -2.66 16.98 12.52
CA ALA A 60 -1.65 17.86 13.09
C ALA A 60 -1.31 19.01 12.12
N ASN A 61 -1.58 18.81 10.83
CA ASN A 61 -1.07 19.59 9.73
C ASN A 61 -2.16 19.88 8.66
N GLY A 62 -1.80 20.72 7.69
CA GLY A 62 -2.66 21.01 6.54
C GLY A 62 -3.96 21.77 6.90
N PRO A 63 -4.94 21.81 5.96
CA PRO A 63 -6.16 22.60 6.11
C PRO A 63 -7.12 22.08 7.19
N PHE A 64 -6.85 20.89 7.74
CA PHE A 64 -7.64 20.27 8.80
C PHE A 64 -6.93 20.31 10.17
N ALA A 65 -5.83 21.06 10.31
CA ALA A 65 -5.04 21.08 11.53
C ALA A 65 -5.86 21.51 12.75
N HIS A 66 -5.78 20.75 13.85
CA HIS A 66 -6.40 21.10 15.13
C HIS A 66 -5.37 20.97 16.26
N ALA A 67 -5.00 22.08 16.93
CA ALA A 67 -3.87 22.11 17.85
C ALA A 67 -4.13 21.52 19.26
N MET A 68 -5.35 21.09 19.58
CA MET A 68 -5.75 20.80 20.97
C MET A 68 -6.07 19.32 21.28
N TYR A 69 -5.74 18.38 20.39
CA TYR A 69 -6.00 16.95 20.61
C TYR A 69 -4.73 16.17 20.90
N ASN A 70 -4.82 15.13 21.74
CA ASN A 70 -3.66 14.30 22.14
C ASN A 70 -3.34 13.19 21.13
N ASN A 71 -4.21 12.96 20.14
CA ASN A 71 -4.11 11.87 19.17
C ASN A 71 -3.99 12.37 17.73
N LEU A 72 -3.24 13.46 17.54
CA LEU A 72 -3.00 14.03 16.22
C LEU A 72 -2.28 13.04 15.31
N ALA A 73 -2.54 13.18 14.02
CA ALA A 73 -1.86 12.45 12.96
C ALA A 73 -1.39 13.41 11.87
N ASP A 74 -0.24 13.13 11.27
CA ASP A 74 0.30 13.91 10.16
C ASP A 74 -0.19 13.29 8.84
N TYR A 75 -0.95 14.05 8.06
CA TYR A 75 -1.54 13.60 6.81
C TYR A 75 -0.79 14.20 5.63
N SER A 76 -0.31 13.35 4.72
CA SER A 76 0.20 13.76 3.42
C SER A 76 -0.73 13.22 2.33
N ILE A 77 -1.33 14.14 1.58
CA ILE A 77 -2.42 13.86 0.64
C ILE A 77 -1.90 14.02 -0.78
N GLY A 78 -1.75 12.91 -1.48
CA GLY A 78 -1.46 12.86 -2.91
C GLY A 78 -2.73 12.69 -3.74
N LYS A 79 -2.57 12.62 -5.06
CA LYS A 79 -3.68 12.36 -5.99
C LYS A 79 -4.29 10.97 -5.79
N ASP A 80 -3.42 9.96 -5.69
CA ASP A 80 -3.77 8.55 -5.66
C ASP A 80 -3.53 7.88 -4.29
N ILE A 81 -2.93 8.60 -3.35
CA ILE A 81 -2.62 8.11 -2.00
C ILE A 81 -2.99 9.10 -0.91
N ILE A 82 -3.25 8.56 0.28
CA ILE A 82 -3.14 9.31 1.53
C ILE A 82 -2.16 8.53 2.41
N TYR A 83 -1.07 9.19 2.78
CA TYR A 83 -0.11 8.69 3.75
C TYR A 83 -0.39 9.34 5.09
N VAL A 84 -0.36 8.57 6.17
CA VAL A 84 -0.65 9.08 7.51
C VAL A 84 0.36 8.56 8.52
N SER A 85 0.95 9.48 9.27
CA SER A 85 1.85 9.19 10.38
C SER A 85 1.14 9.40 11.71
N PHE A 86 1.17 8.37 12.56
CA PHE A 86 0.58 8.34 13.89
C PHE A 86 1.65 8.21 14.97
N SER A 87 1.30 8.57 16.19
CA SER A 87 2.09 8.18 17.35
C SER A 87 2.01 6.66 17.57
N GLU A 88 3.07 6.07 18.12
CA GLU A 88 3.13 4.64 18.45
C GLU A 88 1.99 4.21 19.38
N ALA A 89 1.63 5.06 20.35
CA ALA A 89 0.51 4.83 21.27
C ALA A 89 -0.84 4.67 20.55
N ALA A 90 -0.99 5.26 19.35
CA ALA A 90 -2.18 5.17 18.54
C ALA A 90 -2.18 3.97 17.57
N ALA A 91 -1.07 3.26 17.39
CA ALA A 91 -0.88 2.31 16.29
C ALA A 91 -2.01 1.28 16.12
N LYS A 92 -2.39 0.60 17.21
CA LYS A 92 -3.47 -0.41 17.19
C LYS A 92 -4.82 0.20 16.78
N ALA A 93 -5.14 1.37 17.32
CA ALA A 93 -6.39 2.05 17.01
C ALA A 93 -6.39 2.61 15.57
N ALA A 94 -5.25 3.16 15.13
CA ALA A 94 -5.04 3.66 13.79
C ALA A 94 -5.20 2.55 12.75
N TYR A 95 -4.51 1.42 12.92
CA TYR A 95 -4.62 0.25 12.03
C TYR A 95 -6.07 -0.21 11.90
N THR A 96 -6.73 -0.48 13.03
CA THR A 96 -8.09 -1.02 13.04
C THR A 96 -9.08 -0.08 12.37
N THR A 97 -8.98 1.22 12.65
CA THR A 97 -9.84 2.26 12.08
C THR A 97 -9.59 2.40 10.58
N ALA A 98 -8.33 2.55 10.19
CA ALA A 98 -7.92 2.74 8.80
C ALA A 98 -8.34 1.56 7.92
N LEU A 99 -8.15 0.33 8.40
CA LEU A 99 -8.51 -0.90 7.70
C LEU A 99 -10.03 -1.03 7.50
N ALA A 100 -10.82 -0.74 8.54
CA ALA A 100 -12.29 -0.76 8.46
C ALA A 100 -12.82 0.29 7.48
N LEU A 101 -12.29 1.51 7.55
CA LEU A 101 -12.63 2.58 6.61
C LEU A 101 -12.18 2.24 5.18
N ALA A 102 -11.04 1.58 5.01
CA ALA A 102 -10.55 1.19 3.69
C ALA A 102 -11.51 0.21 2.98
N GLY A 103 -12.05 -0.76 3.72
CA GLY A 103 -13.15 -1.61 3.23
C GLY A 103 -14.41 -0.80 2.91
N LYS A 104 -14.87 0.06 3.83
CA LYS A 104 -16.08 0.89 3.65
C LYS A 104 -16.03 1.78 2.40
N TYR A 105 -14.88 2.40 2.13
CA TYR A 105 -14.72 3.37 1.06
C TYR A 105 -14.12 2.77 -0.22
N GLU A 106 -13.90 1.46 -0.27
CA GLU A 106 -13.34 0.76 -1.42
C GLU A 106 -11.96 1.33 -1.84
N VAL A 107 -11.08 1.57 -0.87
CA VAL A 107 -9.68 1.97 -1.11
C VAL A 107 -8.72 0.86 -0.69
N GLY A 108 -7.57 0.81 -1.34
CA GLY A 108 -6.48 -0.08 -0.93
C GLY A 108 -5.83 0.36 0.36
N PHE A 109 -5.15 -0.57 1.02
CA PHE A 109 -4.52 -0.38 2.31
C PHE A 109 -3.14 -1.01 2.35
N PHE A 110 -2.18 -0.30 2.94
CA PHE A 110 -0.81 -0.76 3.14
C PHE A 110 -0.29 -0.29 4.51
N ASP A 111 0.16 -1.24 5.31
CA ASP A 111 0.80 -1.00 6.61
C ASP A 111 2.30 -0.76 6.36
N VAL A 112 2.71 0.51 6.36
CA VAL A 112 4.06 0.91 5.96
C VAL A 112 5.07 0.54 7.04
N SER A 113 4.68 0.64 8.31
CA SER A 113 5.56 0.32 9.45
C SER A 113 5.80 -1.17 9.65
N THR A 114 4.97 -2.04 9.08
CA THR A 114 5.14 -3.50 9.19
C THR A 114 6.05 -4.04 8.09
N GLU A 115 7.13 -4.70 8.48
CA GLU A 115 8.03 -5.36 7.54
C GLU A 115 7.28 -6.44 6.74
N ASN A 116 7.48 -6.44 5.42
CA ASN A 116 6.82 -7.38 4.51
C ASN A 116 5.28 -7.38 4.61
N ALA A 117 4.68 -6.25 5.01
CA ALA A 117 3.23 -6.08 5.05
C ALA A 117 2.54 -6.51 3.75
N ALA A 118 1.36 -7.10 3.91
CA ALA A 118 0.48 -7.39 2.80
C ALA A 118 -0.04 -6.08 2.19
N ILE A 119 -0.04 -6.02 0.87
CA ILE A 119 -0.70 -4.94 0.12
C ILE A 119 -2.14 -5.38 -0.07
N LEU A 120 -3.10 -4.66 0.48
CA LEU A 120 -4.50 -5.07 0.46
C LEU A 120 -5.30 -4.29 -0.57
N PHE A 121 -6.08 -5.00 -1.38
CA PHE A 121 -7.00 -4.42 -2.35
C PHE A 121 -8.46 -4.62 -1.93
N PRO A 122 -9.33 -3.62 -2.12
CA PRO A 122 -10.73 -3.70 -1.77
C PRO A 122 -11.52 -4.54 -2.80
N GLU A 123 -12.41 -5.38 -2.28
CA GLU A 123 -13.39 -6.13 -3.03
C GLU A 123 -14.71 -6.19 -2.25
N LYS A 124 -15.68 -5.33 -2.64
CA LYS A 124 -17.06 -5.34 -2.12
C LYS A 124 -17.12 -5.28 -0.58
N GLY A 125 -16.42 -4.32 0.01
CA GLY A 125 -16.36 -4.05 1.45
C GLY A 125 -15.30 -4.86 2.20
N ARG A 126 -14.60 -5.78 1.51
CA ARG A 126 -13.54 -6.61 2.09
C ARG A 126 -12.18 -6.19 1.55
N LEU A 127 -11.12 -6.54 2.25
CA LEU A 127 -9.75 -6.32 1.82
C LEU A 127 -9.06 -7.66 1.59
N LEU A 128 -8.50 -7.84 0.38
CA LEU A 128 -7.80 -9.05 -0.02
C LEU A 128 -6.33 -8.75 -0.24
N ALA A 129 -5.46 -9.59 0.31
CA ALA A 129 -4.03 -9.47 0.09
C ALA A 129 -3.71 -9.70 -1.39
N LEU A 130 -2.88 -8.83 -1.93
CA LEU A 130 -2.22 -9.04 -3.20
C LEU A 130 -1.46 -10.35 -3.09
N ALA A 131 -1.90 -11.35 -3.86
CA ALA A 131 -1.25 -12.64 -3.86
C ALA A 131 0.23 -12.43 -4.20
N ALA A 132 1.12 -12.75 -3.26
CA ALA A 132 2.51 -12.94 -3.61
C ALA A 132 2.52 -14.04 -4.67
N ARG A 133 3.02 -13.76 -5.88
CA ARG A 133 3.33 -14.84 -6.81
C ARG A 133 4.16 -15.85 -6.02
N LYS A 134 3.68 -17.10 -5.91
CA LYS A 134 4.56 -18.21 -5.54
C LYS A 134 5.77 -18.04 -6.44
N LYS A 135 6.98 -17.91 -5.86
CA LYS A 135 8.23 -17.83 -6.62
C LYS A 135 8.09 -18.76 -7.81
N ASP A 136 8.31 -18.25 -9.02
CA ASP A 136 8.34 -19.07 -10.23
C ASP A 136 9.37 -20.17 -10.00
N THR A 137 8.92 -21.33 -9.50
CA THR A 137 9.70 -22.55 -9.51
C THR A 137 9.71 -22.94 -10.98
N ALA A 138 10.67 -22.38 -11.71
CA ALA A 138 11.00 -22.84 -13.05
C ALA A 138 11.07 -24.36 -13.00
N PRO A 139 10.41 -25.09 -13.91
CA PRO A 139 10.65 -26.52 -14.00
C PRO A 139 12.14 -26.67 -14.28
N ARG A 140 12.86 -27.36 -13.37
CA ARG A 140 14.23 -27.81 -13.64
C ARG A 140 14.11 -28.65 -14.91
N LYS A 141 14.54 -28.09 -16.06
CA LYS A 141 14.64 -28.85 -17.30
C LYS A 141 15.41 -30.12 -16.96
N GLY A 142 14.75 -31.25 -17.18
CA GLY A 142 15.32 -32.56 -16.94
C GLY A 142 16.69 -32.66 -17.57
N TRP A 143 17.65 -33.11 -16.77
CA TRP A 143 18.90 -33.65 -17.24
C TRP A 143 18.56 -34.82 -18.18
N LEU A 144 18.49 -34.56 -19.48
CA LEU A 144 18.54 -35.61 -20.49
C LEU A 144 19.99 -36.06 -20.54
N GLY A 145 20.22 -37.29 -20.07
CA GLY A 145 21.51 -37.94 -20.11
C GLY A 145 22.01 -38.03 -21.54
N VAL A 146 23.26 -37.60 -21.74
CA VAL A 146 24.02 -37.88 -22.96
C VAL A 146 25.17 -38.79 -22.54
N GLY A 147 24.89 -40.08 -22.51
CA GLY A 147 25.91 -41.12 -22.45
C GLY A 147 26.59 -41.22 -23.81
N TRP A 148 27.90 -41.01 -23.81
CA TRP A 148 28.79 -41.27 -24.93
C TRP A 148 29.10 -42.78 -25.08
N LEU A 149 29.68 -43.16 -26.24
CA LEU A 149 30.21 -44.47 -26.70
C LEU A 149 29.26 -45.25 -27.63
N SER A 150 29.55 -45.65 -28.87
CA SER A 150 30.74 -45.60 -29.75
C SER A 150 30.27 -45.91 -31.20
N PRO A 151 31.04 -45.61 -32.26
CA PRO A 151 30.73 -46.04 -33.62
C PRO A 151 31.42 -47.36 -34.01
N ALA A 152 30.88 -47.95 -35.09
CA ALA A 152 31.46 -48.94 -36.00
C ALA A 152 31.35 -50.44 -35.66
N ARG A 153 30.59 -51.17 -36.48
CA ARG A 153 31.20 -52.14 -37.40
C ARG A 153 30.32 -52.45 -38.62
N THR A 154 30.97 -52.45 -39.76
CA THR A 154 30.56 -52.88 -41.09
C THR A 154 30.30 -54.39 -41.17
N ARG A 155 29.24 -54.82 -41.87
CA ARG A 155 29.30 -55.50 -43.18
C ARG A 155 27.90 -55.70 -43.73
#